data_AF-A0A0C2HBU6-F1
#
_entry.id   AF-A0A0C2HBU6-F1
#
_cell.length_a   1.000
_cell.length_b   1.000
_cell.length_c   1.000
_cell.angle_alpha   90.00
_cell.angle_beta   90.00
_cell.angle_gamma   90.00
#
_symmetry.space_group_name_H-M   'P 1'
#
loop_
_entity.id
_entity.type
_entity.pdbx_description
1 polymer ?
#
loop_
_entity_poly.entity_id
_entity_poly.type
_entity_poly.pdbx_seq_one_letter_code
_entity_poly.pdbx_strand_id
1 'polypeptide(L)'
;MSPHGISSNKIDYLCTSRKWRTSLCDAWAYRGPDVGSDHYLLRATLKLKSLTITRPFAVEKLKDPVVVNSFILELRNGFELLRNTCDIEERWADTRAVVNNCAEKVIGRRQSTRKEHWIQERTWWQIDERKGVKQTKMQAKTKEVLKEANRRYAELDRKKVKKLYRRDEKDWLMQNRCTGGRES
;
A
#
# COMPACT_ATOMS: atom_id res chain seq x y z
N MET A 1 -18.50 13.62 40.80
CA MET A 1 -18.73 15.01 40.34
C MET A 1 -18.10 15.97 41.35
N SER A 2 -17.49 17.07 40.91
CA SER A 2 -16.83 18.05 41.79
C SER A 2 -17.87 18.90 42.53
N PRO A 3 -17.67 19.29 43.81
CA PRO A 3 -18.73 19.86 44.67
C PRO A 3 -19.28 21.23 44.24
N HIS A 4 -18.64 21.91 43.27
CA HIS A 4 -18.97 23.28 42.92
C HIS A 4 -19.24 23.55 41.44
N GLY A 5 -19.29 22.54 40.56
CA GLY A 5 -19.70 22.72 39.15
C GLY A 5 -18.83 23.66 38.28
N ILE A 6 -17.78 24.27 38.84
CA ILE A 6 -16.94 25.29 38.17
C ILE A 6 -15.73 24.66 37.44
N SER A 7 -15.33 23.44 37.80
CA SER A 7 -14.17 22.76 37.20
C SER A 7 -14.60 21.69 36.19
N SER A 8 -14.26 21.89 34.91
CA SER A 8 -14.29 20.83 33.90
C SER A 8 -12.96 20.06 33.95
N ASN A 9 -13.00 18.79 34.35
CA ASN A 9 -11.82 17.93 34.33
C ASN A 9 -11.51 17.54 32.88
N LYS A 10 -10.33 17.92 32.38
CA LYS A 10 -9.82 17.45 31.08
C LYS A 10 -9.29 16.03 31.26
N ILE A 11 -10.10 15.03 30.92
CA ILE A 11 -9.74 13.61 31.03
C ILE A 11 -9.43 12.96 29.67
N ASP A 12 -9.82 13.62 28.59
CA ASP A 12 -9.57 13.17 27.22
C ASP A 12 -8.33 13.86 26.64
N TYR A 13 -7.43 13.08 26.05
CA TYR A 13 -6.17 13.56 25.45
C TYR A 13 -5.89 12.89 24.11
N LEU A 14 -5.32 13.65 23.19
CA LEU A 14 -4.75 13.13 21.94
C LEU A 14 -3.24 13.32 21.96
N CYS A 15 -2.50 12.21 22.08
CA CYS A 15 -1.05 12.22 22.16
C CYS A 15 -0.42 11.95 20.78
N THR A 16 0.55 12.79 20.38
CA THR A 16 1.34 12.57 19.16
C THR A 16 2.83 12.63 19.49
N SER A 17 3.65 11.87 18.76
CA SER A 17 5.11 12.00 18.90
C SER A 17 5.58 13.38 18.44
N ARG A 18 6.58 13.95 19.12
CA ARG A 18 7.20 15.26 18.80
C ARG A 18 7.61 15.38 17.33
N LYS A 19 7.95 14.26 16.67
CA LYS A 19 8.27 14.18 15.24
C LYS A 19 7.14 14.68 14.34
N TRP A 20 5.88 14.56 14.76
CA TRP A 20 4.69 14.92 13.98
C TRP A 20 4.09 16.27 14.38
N ARG A 21 4.77 17.05 15.23
CA ARG A 21 4.26 18.35 15.68
C ARG A 21 3.92 19.28 14.53
N THR A 22 4.75 19.31 13.49
CA THR A 22 4.52 20.14 12.29
C THR A 22 3.47 19.56 11.33
N SER A 23 3.08 18.29 11.54
CA SER A 23 1.98 17.65 10.84
C SER A 23 0.64 17.87 11.55
N LEU A 24 0.63 18.15 12.85
CA LEU A 24 -0.60 18.50 13.56
C LEU A 24 -1.05 19.90 13.14
N CYS A 25 -2.05 19.94 12.27
CA CYS A 25 -2.65 21.20 11.84
C CYS A 25 -3.52 21.79 12.94
N ASP A 26 -4.29 20.93 13.61
CA ASP A 26 -5.33 21.41 14.50
C ASP A 26 -5.79 20.35 15.50
N ALA A 27 -6.24 20.77 16.69
CA ALA A 27 -6.82 19.89 17.72
C ALA A 27 -7.87 20.64 18.57
N TRP A 28 -9.12 20.19 18.52
CA TRP A 28 -10.26 20.85 19.18
C TRP A 28 -11.15 19.84 19.88
N ALA A 29 -11.75 20.27 21.00
CA ALA A 29 -12.86 19.59 21.64
C ALA A 29 -14.18 20.09 21.04
N TYR A 30 -14.96 19.18 20.47
CA TYR A 30 -16.22 19.48 19.81
C TYR A 30 -17.37 19.39 20.83
N ARG A 31 -17.92 20.54 21.21
CA ARG A 31 -18.93 20.68 22.29
C ARG A 31 -20.39 20.81 21.79
N GLY A 32 -20.61 20.70 20.48
CA GLY A 32 -21.89 20.98 19.83
C GLY A 32 -22.88 19.83 19.61
N PRO A 33 -22.49 18.54 19.55
CA PRO A 33 -23.46 17.46 19.33
C PRO A 33 -23.97 16.91 20.65
N ASP A 34 -25.30 16.80 20.78
CA ASP A 34 -25.95 16.02 21.82
C ASP A 34 -25.80 14.52 21.49
N VAL A 35 -24.70 13.94 21.94
CA VAL A 35 -24.37 12.52 21.68
C VAL A 35 -24.85 11.63 22.84
N GLY A 36 -25.58 12.17 23.82
CA GLY A 36 -25.94 11.42 25.03
C GLY A 36 -24.74 10.86 25.80
N SER A 37 -23.54 11.45 25.61
CA SER A 37 -22.31 11.10 26.31
C SER A 37 -21.90 12.27 27.21
N ASP A 38 -21.36 11.94 28.37
CA ASP A 38 -20.74 12.85 29.32
C ASP A 38 -19.34 13.33 28.91
N HIS A 39 -18.81 12.85 27.78
CA HIS A 39 -17.51 13.23 27.20
C HIS A 39 -17.64 14.11 25.94
N TYR A 40 -16.74 15.08 25.80
CA TYR A 40 -16.60 15.88 24.58
C TYR A 40 -15.73 15.15 23.54
N LEU A 41 -16.19 15.10 22.29
CA LEU A 41 -15.42 14.51 21.20
C LEU A 41 -14.15 15.34 20.91
N LEU A 42 -12.98 14.72 21.00
CA LEU A 42 -11.72 15.33 20.53
C LEU A 42 -11.50 15.04 19.04
N ARG A 43 -11.24 16.10 18.28
CA ARG A 43 -10.90 16.03 16.85
C ARG A 43 -9.53 16.65 16.61
N ALA A 44 -8.64 15.89 15.98
CA ALA A 44 -7.37 16.41 15.47
C ALA A 44 -7.27 16.25 13.95
N THR A 45 -6.63 17.22 13.30
CA THR A 45 -6.37 17.21 11.86
C THR A 45 -4.87 17.13 11.62
N LEU A 46 -4.44 16.16 10.80
CA LEU A 46 -3.04 15.89 10.51
C LEU A 46 -2.74 16.05 9.02
N LYS A 47 -1.73 16.85 8.67
CA LYS A 47 -1.15 16.94 7.33
C LYS A 47 -0.01 15.94 7.19
N LEU A 48 -0.26 14.89 6.42
CA LEU A 48 0.74 13.89 6.05
C LEU A 48 1.30 14.24 4.66
N LYS A 49 2.62 14.32 4.55
CA LYS A 49 3.27 14.27 3.24
C LYS A 49 3.31 12.81 2.81
N SER A 50 2.53 12.44 1.80
CA SER A 50 2.65 11.13 1.17
C SER A 50 4.01 11.08 0.48
N LEU A 51 4.97 10.38 1.09
CA LEU A 51 6.14 9.95 0.34
C LEU A 51 5.66 8.84 -0.59
N THR A 52 5.64 9.11 -1.89
CA THR A 52 5.52 8.03 -2.88
C THR A 52 6.81 7.22 -2.77
N ILE A 53 6.81 6.21 -1.89
CA ILE A 53 7.95 5.32 -1.73
C ILE A 53 7.93 4.37 -2.93
N THR A 54 8.56 4.79 -4.02
CA THR A 54 8.87 3.88 -5.12
C THR A 54 9.89 2.89 -4.60
N ARG A 55 9.53 1.61 -4.59
CA ARG A 55 10.44 0.58 -4.11
C ARG A 55 11.63 0.44 -5.08
N PRO A 56 12.81 0.03 -4.59
CA PRO A 56 13.92 -0.27 -5.48
C PRO A 56 13.57 -1.46 -6.38
N PHE A 57 14.23 -1.57 -7.53
CA PHE A 57 14.11 -2.75 -8.39
C PHE A 57 14.65 -4.00 -7.68
N ALA A 58 14.10 -5.17 -8.04
CA ALA A 58 14.51 -6.47 -7.52
C ALA A 58 15.79 -6.97 -8.20
N VAL A 59 16.89 -6.22 -8.06
CA VAL A 59 18.18 -6.49 -8.73
C VAL A 59 18.73 -7.87 -8.39
N GLU A 60 18.37 -8.43 -7.23
CA GLU A 60 18.71 -9.80 -6.84
C GLU A 60 18.23 -10.88 -7.83
N LYS A 61 17.18 -10.63 -8.62
CA LYS A 61 16.70 -11.55 -9.66
C LYS A 61 17.68 -11.69 -10.82
N LEU A 62 18.57 -10.71 -11.02
CA LEU A 62 19.63 -10.77 -12.04
C LEU A 62 20.75 -11.77 -11.68
N LYS A 63 20.63 -12.49 -10.56
CA LYS A 63 21.49 -13.65 -10.28
C LYS A 63 21.09 -14.89 -11.07
N ASP A 64 19.84 -14.95 -11.55
CA ASP A 64 19.36 -16.04 -12.40
C ASP A 64 19.75 -15.78 -13.87
N PRO A 65 20.55 -16.67 -14.49
CA PRO A 65 20.96 -16.53 -15.89
C PRO A 65 19.79 -16.40 -16.88
N VAL A 66 18.65 -17.05 -16.61
CA VAL A 66 17.46 -16.97 -17.46
C VAL A 66 16.88 -15.56 -17.45
N VAL A 67 16.79 -14.96 -16.26
CA VAL A 67 16.30 -13.59 -16.08
C VAL A 67 17.25 -12.59 -16.72
N VAL A 68 18.56 -12.79 -16.58
CA VAL A 68 19.58 -11.94 -17.22
C VAL A 68 19.43 -11.94 -18.74
N ASN A 69 19.27 -13.11 -19.35
CA ASN A 69 19.11 -13.22 -20.79
C ASN A 69 17.83 -12.52 -21.28
N SER A 70 16.71 -12.67 -20.55
CA SER A 70 15.47 -11.95 -20.84
C SER A 70 15.66 -10.43 -20.69
N PHE A 71 16.38 -9.98 -19.66
CA PHE A 71 16.68 -8.57 -19.43
C PHE A 71 17.52 -7.96 -20.55
N ILE A 72 18.56 -8.67 -21.01
CA ILE A 72 19.41 -8.24 -22.13
C ILE A 72 18.60 -8.13 -23.42
N LEU A 73 17.75 -9.13 -23.71
CA LEU A 73 16.90 -9.12 -24.89
C LEU A 73 15.93 -7.94 -24.90
N GLU A 74 15.25 -7.71 -23.77
CA GLU A 74 14.31 -6.59 -23.64
C GLU A 74 15.01 -5.23 -23.72
N LEU A 75 16.21 -5.09 -23.15
CA LEU A 75 17.02 -3.88 -23.32
C LEU A 75 17.36 -3.63 -24.79
N ARG A 76 17.84 -4.65 -25.52
CA ARG A 76 18.18 -4.52 -26.95
C ARG A 76 16.98 -4.05 -27.76
N ASN A 77 15.84 -4.71 -27.60
CA ASN A 77 14.60 -4.33 -28.27
C ASN A 77 14.17 -2.90 -27.93
N GLY A 78 14.33 -2.48 -26.67
CA GLY A 78 14.01 -1.12 -26.24
C GLY A 78 14.91 -0.06 -26.86
N PHE A 79 16.21 -0.34 -26.99
CA PHE A 79 17.17 0.58 -27.60
C PHE A 79 17.08 0.62 -29.13
N GLU A 80 16.69 -0.47 -29.79
CA GLU A 80 16.41 -0.46 -31.24
C GLU A 80 15.28 0.49 -31.63
N LEU A 81 14.31 0.70 -30.72
CA LEU A 81 13.19 1.62 -30.92
C LEU A 81 13.52 3.08 -30.55
N LEU A 82 14.71 3.34 -29.98
CA LEU A 82 15.09 4.67 -29.53
C LEU A 82 15.45 5.56 -30.72
N ARG A 83 14.81 6.73 -30.82
CA ARG A 83 15.17 7.72 -31.84
C ARG A 83 16.46 8.41 -31.46
N ASN A 84 17.29 8.71 -32.45
CA ASN A 84 18.49 9.52 -32.22
C ASN A 84 18.07 11.00 -32.17
N THR A 85 17.97 11.56 -30.97
CA THR A 85 17.70 12.98 -30.75
C THR A 85 19.00 13.76 -30.62
N CYS A 86 19.00 15.02 -31.10
CA CYS A 86 20.18 15.90 -31.01
C CYS A 86 20.33 16.55 -29.64
N ASP A 87 19.26 16.57 -28.83
CA ASP A 87 19.29 17.10 -27.47
C ASP A 87 19.77 16.04 -26.47
N ILE A 88 20.76 16.42 -25.66
CA ILE A 88 21.39 15.54 -24.68
C ILE A 88 20.45 15.22 -23.51
N GLU A 89 19.60 16.17 -23.11
CA GLU A 89 18.65 15.97 -22.02
C GLU A 89 17.52 15.04 -22.43
N GLU A 90 16.97 15.23 -23.63
CA GLU A 90 16.00 14.32 -24.23
C GLU A 90 16.58 12.91 -24.39
N ARG A 91 17.79 12.78 -24.93
CA ARG A 91 18.45 11.47 -25.09
C ARG A 91 18.70 10.77 -23.76
N TRP A 92 19.04 11.51 -22.72
CA TRP A 92 19.22 10.98 -21.37
C TRP A 92 17.89 10.56 -20.73
N ALA A 93 16.82 11.33 -20.95
CA ALA A 93 15.48 10.98 -20.48
C ALA A 93 14.98 9.68 -21.14
N ASP A 94 15.15 9.56 -22.45
CA ASP A 94 14.78 8.39 -23.25
C ASP A 94 15.56 7.14 -22.84
N THR A 95 16.88 7.27 -22.67
CA THR A 95 17.75 6.18 -22.18
C THR A 95 17.29 5.68 -20.82
N ARG A 96 17.03 6.60 -19.88
CA ARG A 96 16.49 6.25 -18.55
C ARG A 96 15.13 5.57 -18.65
N ALA A 97 14.26 6.04 -19.54
CA ALA A 97 12.94 5.45 -19.73
C ALA A 97 13.04 4.00 -20.22
N VAL A 98 13.87 3.73 -21.23
CA VAL A 98 14.10 2.36 -21.75
C VAL A 98 14.60 1.43 -20.63
N VAL A 99 15.63 1.84 -19.90
CA VAL A 99 16.22 1.03 -18.82
C VAL A 99 15.19 0.78 -17.71
N ASN A 100 14.47 1.81 -17.28
CA ASN A 100 13.45 1.67 -16.23
C ASN A 100 12.28 0.79 -16.66
N ASN A 101 11.80 0.93 -17.90
CA ASN A 101 10.70 0.12 -18.42
C ASN A 101 11.10 -1.35 -18.55
N CYS A 102 12.32 -1.63 -19.03
CA CYS A 102 12.87 -2.98 -19.07
C CYS A 102 12.98 -3.57 -17.65
N ALA A 103 13.51 -2.80 -16.70
CA ALA A 103 13.61 -3.22 -15.31
C ALA A 103 12.24 -3.47 -14.67
N GLU A 104 11.25 -2.63 -14.93
CA GLU A 104 9.90 -2.84 -14.44
C GLU A 104 9.26 -4.11 -15.03
N LYS A 105 9.49 -4.38 -16.32
CA LYS A 105 8.94 -5.52 -17.05
C LYS A 105 9.55 -6.86 -16.61
N VAL A 106 10.89 -6.93 -16.52
CA VAL A 106 11.60 -8.21 -16.35
C VAL A 106 11.84 -8.54 -14.88
N ILE A 107 12.43 -7.60 -14.11
CA ILE A 107 12.78 -7.85 -12.70
C ILE A 107 11.71 -7.32 -11.73
N GLY A 108 11.00 -6.26 -12.11
CA GLY A 108 10.03 -5.59 -11.28
C GLY A 108 10.64 -4.98 -10.01
N ARG A 109 9.77 -4.52 -9.12
CA ARG A 109 10.15 -3.84 -7.87
C ARG A 109 10.26 -4.84 -6.73
N ARG A 110 11.17 -4.59 -5.78
CA ARG A 110 11.24 -5.36 -4.53
C ARG A 110 9.89 -5.34 -3.86
N GLN A 111 9.39 -6.51 -3.53
CA GLN A 111 8.26 -6.62 -2.63
C GLN A 111 8.79 -6.42 -1.22
N SER A 112 8.10 -5.62 -0.40
CA SER A 112 8.26 -5.65 1.05
C SER A 112 8.13 -7.11 1.43
N THR A 113 9.06 -7.60 2.24
CA THR A 113 8.91 -8.87 2.93
C THR A 113 7.51 -8.86 3.53
N ARG A 114 6.66 -9.73 2.97
CA ARG A 114 5.29 -9.91 3.40
C ARG A 114 5.39 -10.37 4.85
N LYS A 115 4.95 -9.54 5.79
CA LYS A 115 5.19 -9.76 7.23
C LYS A 115 4.51 -11.04 7.71
N GLU A 116 3.46 -11.46 7.00
CA GLU A 116 2.68 -12.63 7.30
C GLU A 116 3.13 -13.84 6.45
N HIS A 117 4.08 -14.62 6.95
CA HIS A 117 4.57 -15.85 6.30
C HIS A 117 3.47 -16.90 6.06
N TRP A 118 2.35 -16.79 6.78
CA TRP A 118 1.21 -17.69 6.66
C TRP A 118 0.28 -17.36 5.48
N ILE A 119 0.37 -16.16 4.91
CA ILE A 119 -0.40 -15.78 3.72
C ILE A 119 0.32 -16.30 2.47
N GLN A 120 -0.37 -17.13 1.71
CA GLN A 120 0.21 -17.79 0.54
C GLN A 120 0.35 -16.82 -0.64
N GLU A 121 1.29 -17.12 -1.54
CA GLU A 121 1.60 -16.28 -2.70
C GLU A 121 0.38 -15.99 -3.58
N ARG A 122 -0.48 -17.00 -3.81
CA ARG A 122 -1.75 -16.86 -4.55
C ARG A 122 -2.64 -15.76 -3.99
N THR A 123 -2.69 -15.62 -2.66
CA THR A 123 -3.56 -14.67 -1.95
C THR A 123 -3.00 -13.27 -2.08
N TRP A 124 -1.69 -13.16 -1.99
CA TRP A 124 -1.01 -11.91 -2.23
C TRP A 124 -1.16 -11.39 -3.66
N TRP A 125 -1.14 -12.27 -4.67
CA TRP A 125 -1.42 -11.86 -6.06
C TRP A 125 -2.80 -11.21 -6.18
N GLN A 126 -3.82 -11.78 -5.53
CA GLN A 126 -5.17 -11.17 -5.50
C GLN A 126 -5.20 -9.84 -4.72
N ILE A 127 -4.41 -9.73 -3.64
CA ILE A 127 -4.29 -8.48 -2.87
C ILE A 127 -3.66 -7.39 -3.73
N ASP A 128 -2.63 -7.71 -4.50
CA ASP A 128 -1.96 -6.77 -5.39
C ASP A 128 -2.84 -6.39 -6.60
N GLU A 129 -3.60 -7.33 -7.18
CA GLU A 129 -4.63 -7.03 -8.19
C GLU A 129 -5.68 -6.05 -7.63
N ARG A 130 -6.19 -6.30 -6.42
CA ARG A 130 -7.14 -5.41 -5.75
C ARG A 130 -6.54 -4.02 -5.48
N LYS A 131 -5.25 -3.92 -5.12
CA LYS A 131 -4.56 -2.63 -4.95
C LYS A 131 -4.49 -1.86 -6.26
N GLY A 132 -4.18 -2.52 -7.38
CA GLY A 132 -4.20 -1.90 -8.71
C GLY A 132 -5.56 -1.28 -9.03
N VAL A 133 -6.65 -2.05 -8.83
CA VAL A 133 -8.02 -1.53 -9.04
C VAL A 133 -8.35 -0.38 -8.09
N LYS A 134 -7.87 -0.41 -6.84
CA LYS A 134 -8.02 0.70 -5.90
C LYS A 134 -7.33 1.96 -6.40
N GLN A 135 -6.16 1.84 -7.02
CA GLN A 135 -5.45 2.97 -7.61
C GLN A 135 -6.25 3.55 -8.80
N THR A 136 -6.78 2.70 -9.69
CA THR A 136 -7.68 3.15 -10.77
C THR A 136 -8.92 3.88 -10.22
N LYS A 137 -9.53 3.36 -9.15
CA LYS A 137 -10.64 4.03 -8.46
C LYS A 137 -10.26 5.42 -7.94
N MET A 138 -9.07 5.58 -7.37
CA MET A 138 -8.59 6.86 -6.85
C MET A 138 -8.23 7.88 -7.94
N GLN A 139 -7.84 7.40 -9.13
CA GLN A 139 -7.45 8.23 -10.28
C GLN A 139 -8.59 8.43 -11.30
N ALA A 140 -9.78 7.89 -11.04
CA ALA A 140 -10.90 7.94 -11.96
C ALA A 140 -11.33 9.39 -12.24
N LYS A 141 -11.33 9.77 -13.53
CA LYS A 141 -11.72 11.12 -14.00
C LYS A 141 -13.20 11.23 -14.40
N THR A 142 -13.86 10.10 -14.61
CA THR A 142 -15.26 10.02 -15.04
C THR A 142 -16.08 9.13 -14.12
N LYS A 143 -17.40 9.34 -14.08
CA LYS A 143 -18.32 8.58 -13.22
C LYS A 143 -18.38 7.11 -13.62
N GLU A 144 -18.24 6.83 -14.91
CA GLU A 144 -18.28 5.50 -15.50
C GLU A 144 -17.06 4.68 -15.08
N VAL A 145 -15.86 5.27 -15.17
CA VAL A 145 -14.61 4.64 -14.72
C VAL A 145 -14.65 4.39 -13.22
N LEU A 146 -15.17 5.35 -12.43
CA LEU A 146 -15.33 5.18 -11.00
C LEU A 146 -16.31 4.05 -10.66
N LYS A 147 -17.45 3.97 -11.35
CA LYS A 147 -18.45 2.91 -11.16
C LYS A 147 -17.89 1.53 -11.49
N GLU A 148 -17.16 1.40 -12.59
CA GLU A 148 -16.54 0.14 -13.00
C GLU A 148 -15.44 -0.29 -12.02
N ALA A 149 -14.55 0.63 -11.64
CA ALA A 149 -13.50 0.35 -10.66
C ALA A 149 -14.08 -0.03 -9.29
N ASN A 150 -15.19 0.58 -8.88
CA ASN A 150 -15.92 0.20 -7.66
C ASN A 150 -16.46 -1.23 -7.73
N ARG A 151 -17.12 -1.60 -8.85
CA ARG A 151 -17.66 -2.93 -9.08
C ARG A 151 -16.55 -3.99 -9.03
N ARG A 152 -15.47 -3.76 -9.79
CA ARG A 152 -14.33 -4.67 -9.86
C ARG A 152 -13.60 -4.79 -8.51
N TYR A 153 -13.46 -3.69 -7.77
CA TYR A 153 -12.87 -3.72 -6.43
C TYR A 153 -13.70 -4.58 -5.48
N ALA A 154 -15.02 -4.40 -5.45
CA ALA A 154 -15.92 -5.17 -4.60
C ALA A 154 -15.90 -6.66 -4.93
N GLU A 155 -15.83 -7.00 -6.22
CA GLU A 155 -15.72 -8.38 -6.67
C GLU A 155 -14.42 -9.04 -6.21
N LEU A 156 -13.27 -8.40 -6.46
CA LEU A 156 -11.96 -8.93 -6.03
C LEU A 156 -11.88 -9.05 -4.51
N ASP A 157 -12.35 -8.04 -3.78
CA ASP A 157 -12.36 -8.03 -2.32
C ASP A 157 -13.17 -9.20 -1.74
N ARG A 158 -14.42 -9.33 -2.18
CA ARG A 158 -15.37 -10.27 -1.59
C ARG A 158 -15.16 -11.70 -2.08
N LYS A 159 -15.01 -11.91 -3.39
CA LYS A 159 -14.96 -13.25 -3.99
C LYS A 159 -13.60 -13.91 -3.85
N LYS A 160 -12.51 -13.13 -3.90
CA LYS A 160 -11.14 -13.66 -3.95
C LYS A 160 -10.38 -13.38 -2.67
N VAL A 161 -10.08 -12.10 -2.38
CA VAL A 161 -9.15 -11.72 -1.30
C VAL A 161 -9.62 -12.21 0.06
N LYS A 162 -10.85 -11.86 0.47
CA LYS A 162 -11.38 -12.28 1.78
C LYS A 162 -11.50 -13.80 1.93
N LYS A 163 -11.83 -14.50 0.85
CA LYS A 163 -12.00 -15.96 0.86
C LYS A 163 -10.66 -16.67 1.00
N LEU A 164 -9.67 -16.26 0.22
CA LEU A 164 -8.33 -16.83 0.25
C LEU A 164 -7.60 -16.48 1.55
N TYR A 165 -7.72 -15.24 2.02
CA TYR A 165 -7.13 -14.83 3.30
C TYR A 165 -7.62 -15.69 4.47
N ARG A 166 -8.93 -15.91 4.58
CA ARG A 166 -9.51 -16.79 5.62
C ARG A 166 -9.10 -18.25 5.46
N ARG A 167 -8.89 -18.70 4.22
CA ARG A 167 -8.40 -20.06 3.95
C ARG A 167 -6.97 -20.20 4.44
N ASP A 168 -6.09 -19.28 4.05
CA ASP A 168 -4.69 -19.27 4.45
C ASP A 168 -4.57 -19.18 5.99
N GLU A 169 -5.40 -18.37 6.64
CA GLU A 169 -5.48 -18.26 8.09
C GLU A 169 -5.89 -19.60 8.73
N LYS A 170 -6.93 -20.25 8.18
CA LYS A 170 -7.38 -21.57 8.66
C LYS A 170 -6.30 -22.64 8.44
N ASP A 171 -5.68 -22.69 7.26
CA ASP A 171 -4.64 -23.65 6.90
C ASP A 171 -3.45 -23.53 7.88
N TRP A 172 -3.03 -22.30 8.17
CA TRP A 172 -1.98 -22.02 9.14
C TRP A 172 -2.36 -22.44 10.57
N LEU A 173 -3.57 -22.10 11.02
CA LEU A 173 -4.07 -22.54 12.33
C LEU A 173 -4.18 -24.06 12.44
N MET A 174 -4.50 -24.77 11.35
CA MET A 174 -4.52 -26.24 11.32
C MET A 174 -3.10 -26.83 11.40
N GLN A 175 -2.14 -26.28 10.65
CA GLN A 175 -0.75 -26.74 10.69
C GLN A 175 -0.11 -26.53 12.08
N ASN A 176 -0.38 -25.40 12.72
CA ASN A 176 0.12 -25.11 14.07
C ASN A 176 -0.56 -25.95 15.16
N ARG A 177 -1.84 -26.33 14.98
CA ARG A 177 -2.51 -27.27 15.89
C ARG A 177 -2.00 -28.71 15.76
N CYS A 178 -1.61 -29.14 14.57
CA CYS A 178 -1.04 -30.47 14.36
C CYS A 178 0.42 -30.60 14.82
N THR A 179 1.15 -29.49 14.95
CA THR A 179 2.56 -29.47 15.38
C THR A 179 2.73 -29.24 16.88
N GLY A 180 1.75 -28.65 17.57
CA GLY A 180 1.77 -28.45 19.03
C GLY A 180 1.53 -29.70 19.91
N GLY A 181 1.62 -30.90 19.35
CA GLY A 181 1.46 -32.18 20.06
C GLY A 181 2.72 -33.06 20.12
N ARG A 182 3.88 -32.53 19.71
CA ARG A 182 5.18 -33.20 19.84
C ARG A 182 6.17 -32.25 20.50
N GLU A 183 5.98 -32.00 21.78
CA GLU A 183 7.03 -31.56 22.70
C GLU A 183 6.44 -31.56 24.11
N SER A 184 6.52 -32.73 24.75
CA SER A 184 6.53 -32.92 26.21
C SER A 184 7.18 -34.27 26.49
#